data_AF-C5KRU1-F1
#
_entry.id   AF-C5KRU1-F1
#
_cell.length_a   1.000
_cell.length_b   1.000
_cell.length_c   1.000
_cell.angle_alpha   90.00
_cell.angle_beta   90.00
_cell.angle_gamma   90.00
#
_symmetry.space_group_name_H-M   'P 1'
#
loop_
_entity.id
_entity.type
_entity.pdbx_description
1 polymer ?
#
loop_
_entity_poly.entity_id
_entity_poly.type
_entity_poly.pdbx_seq_one_letter_code
_entity_poly.pdbx_strand_id
1 'polypeptide(L)'
;MEFKDIPAELIILTCGIAAPPDAVGLQGVDRQFPLEMFKPVSEARMVKFEHQKFWEYLGLGCTVEMIREMRKDANMRAKLRAKLTGKRRNDEDDDDDFVEASRMESGEDDDEGRAAIGRSQPKVSAEPAAPSAGSSNDLTTLTKSQRKRLKKKQKLQHAVTETDLSGAMTALLVVLRTSITDAGAIYIGSLGCLLTEVALDYYNMSGLSARGWRSMIRRSRVPELSSRRISLLEGPGVAHRALLVIAGDHGEPLRELLDFSGTVHQLPRSECEMLYGRAGYLSSLLWIVKFGQLSAERLVDVERVCRNIVRDIADESHWREDHFHWEWYGKAYLGAAHGTAGIIYTLCDYIISFDPEEGARLLSRLISTVDWVLTRCRCNHGNIASSVDSRSGGNLVHWCHGATGWIPALIRLSNTIALLKPRGYETLLPRISGELDGLGEVVYRRGLLAEKGAGLCHGVGGSTMALVALYCHTNEEKWLHRAKQFALFAGQYGRWLSESFADRPYSLYEGLGGAVAAIEATLAAMRGQKNVTQLFPGF
;
A
#
# COMPACT_ATOMS: atom_id res chain seq x y z
N MET A 1 11.26 -31.01 -21.34
CA MET A 1 10.31 -30.32 -22.24
C MET A 1 10.25 -28.88 -21.80
N GLU A 2 10.77 -27.98 -22.63
CA GLU A 2 10.84 -26.54 -22.35
C GLU A 2 9.44 -25.90 -22.41
N PHE A 3 9.19 -24.91 -21.56
CA PHE A 3 7.90 -24.23 -21.36
C PHE A 3 7.44 -23.35 -22.55
N LYS A 4 8.07 -23.44 -23.72
CA LYS A 4 7.85 -22.52 -24.85
C LYS A 4 6.79 -22.96 -25.85
N ASP A 5 6.27 -24.20 -25.76
CA ASP A 5 5.42 -24.79 -26.82
C ASP A 5 3.99 -25.10 -26.38
N ILE A 6 3.40 -24.34 -25.46
CA ILE A 6 1.96 -24.47 -25.14
C ILE A 6 1.16 -23.43 -25.95
N PRO A 7 0.35 -23.83 -26.94
CA PRO A 7 -0.50 -22.92 -27.70
C PRO A 7 -1.52 -22.23 -26.79
N ALA A 8 -1.76 -20.94 -27.02
CA ALA A 8 -2.68 -20.11 -26.23
C ALA A 8 -4.11 -20.68 -26.16
N GLU A 9 -4.53 -21.52 -27.12
CA GLU A 9 -5.83 -22.17 -27.12
C GLU A 9 -5.97 -23.29 -26.06
N LEU A 10 -4.88 -23.86 -25.55
CA LEU A 10 -4.94 -24.95 -24.55
C LEU A 10 -5.13 -24.46 -23.11
N ILE A 11 -4.88 -23.17 -22.83
CA ILE A 11 -5.08 -22.57 -21.50
C ILE A 11 -6.57 -22.40 -21.18
N ILE A 12 -7.42 -22.36 -22.22
CA ILE A 12 -8.87 -22.17 -22.08
C ILE A 12 -9.61 -23.47 -21.68
N LEU A 13 -8.99 -24.65 -21.86
CA LEU A 13 -9.65 -25.95 -21.65
C LEU A 13 -9.32 -26.64 -20.31
N THR A 14 -8.39 -26.12 -19.51
CA THR A 14 -8.05 -26.69 -18.18
C THR A 14 -8.78 -26.05 -17.00
N CYS A 15 -9.54 -24.97 -17.22
CA CYS A 15 -10.46 -24.42 -16.22
C CYS A 15 -11.83 -25.08 -16.40
N GLY A 16 -12.03 -26.21 -15.73
CA GLY A 16 -13.26 -27.00 -15.76
C GLY A 16 -14.51 -26.24 -15.28
N ILE A 17 -15.06 -25.40 -16.14
CA ILE A 17 -16.43 -24.89 -16.04
C ILE A 17 -17.29 -25.87 -16.83
N ALA A 18 -17.94 -26.78 -16.11
CA ALA A 18 -19.09 -27.48 -16.66
C ALA A 18 -20.13 -26.42 -17.07
N ALA A 19 -20.51 -26.40 -18.34
CA ALA A 19 -21.70 -25.68 -18.77
C ALA A 19 -22.89 -26.24 -17.98
N PRO A 20 -23.78 -25.40 -17.40
CA PRO A 20 -25.01 -25.90 -16.81
C PRO A 20 -25.83 -26.59 -17.92
N PRO A 21 -26.32 -27.83 -17.71
CA PRO A 21 -27.30 -28.42 -18.58
C PRO A 21 -28.62 -27.74 -18.25
N ASP A 22 -28.99 -26.76 -19.07
CA ASP A 22 -30.38 -26.42 -19.45
C ASP A 22 -30.34 -25.12 -20.25
N ALA A 23 -30.01 -25.27 -21.53
CA ALA A 23 -30.32 -24.29 -22.55
C ALA A 23 -31.80 -24.45 -22.95
N VAL A 24 -32.68 -23.58 -22.46
CA VAL A 24 -33.94 -23.30 -23.15
C VAL A 24 -34.23 -21.80 -23.10
N GLY A 25 -34.14 -21.13 -24.26
CA GLY A 25 -34.98 -19.98 -24.57
C GLY A 25 -34.38 -18.58 -24.39
N LEU A 26 -33.29 -18.24 -25.06
CA LEU A 26 -33.00 -16.84 -25.44
C LEU A 26 -32.50 -16.78 -26.90
N GLN A 27 -33.37 -17.14 -27.84
CA GLN A 27 -33.31 -16.57 -29.19
C GLN A 27 -33.94 -15.18 -29.13
N GLY A 28 -33.15 -14.12 -29.28
CA GLY A 28 -33.70 -12.76 -29.41
C GLY A 28 -32.95 -11.61 -28.74
N VAL A 29 -31.68 -11.77 -28.32
CA VAL A 29 -30.86 -10.61 -27.93
C VAL A 29 -29.79 -10.39 -28.99
N ASP A 30 -30.01 -9.32 -29.74
CA ASP A 30 -29.16 -8.77 -30.78
C ASP A 30 -27.70 -8.66 -30.32
N ARG A 31 -26.79 -9.30 -31.06
CA ARG A 31 -25.36 -9.26 -30.83
C ARG A 31 -24.82 -7.90 -31.28
N GLN A 32 -24.92 -6.89 -30.42
CA GLN A 32 -24.11 -5.67 -30.52
C GLN A 32 -23.67 -5.20 -29.12
N PHE A 33 -22.66 -5.88 -28.55
CA PHE A 33 -21.75 -5.20 -27.64
C PHE A 33 -20.90 -4.24 -28.47
N PRO A 34 -20.89 -2.93 -28.20
CA PRO A 34 -20.00 -2.02 -28.92
C PRO A 34 -18.57 -2.25 -28.45
N LEU A 35 -17.85 -3.11 -29.17
CA LEU A 35 -16.38 -3.27 -29.15
C LEU A 35 -15.64 -1.94 -29.49
N GLU A 36 -16.36 -0.86 -29.79
CA GLU A 36 -15.80 0.47 -30.05
C GLU A 36 -15.38 1.25 -28.80
N MET A 37 -15.78 0.85 -27.58
CA MET A 37 -15.32 1.50 -26.34
C MET A 37 -13.88 1.14 -25.91
N PHE A 38 -13.25 0.17 -26.59
CA PHE A 38 -11.90 -0.32 -26.26
C PHE A 38 -10.95 -0.28 -27.46
N LYS A 39 -11.06 0.73 -28.34
CA LYS A 39 -9.96 1.02 -29.28
C LYS A 39 -8.80 1.62 -28.49
N PRO A 40 -7.55 1.12 -28.63
CA PRO A 40 -6.39 1.80 -28.11
C PRO A 40 -6.40 3.23 -28.66
N VAL A 41 -6.40 4.23 -27.79
CA VAL A 41 -6.17 5.59 -28.26
C VAL A 41 -4.73 5.60 -28.78
N SER A 42 -4.57 5.64 -30.11
CA SER A 42 -3.26 5.74 -30.76
C SER A 42 -2.43 6.84 -30.09
N GLU A 43 -1.14 6.59 -29.81
CA GLU A 43 -0.22 7.52 -29.15
C GLU A 43 -0.31 8.97 -29.68
N ALA A 44 -0.53 9.13 -30.99
CA ALA A 44 -0.65 10.43 -31.65
C ALA A 44 -1.93 11.24 -31.31
N ARG A 45 -3.01 10.60 -30.83
CA ARG A 45 -4.27 11.28 -30.44
C ARG A 45 -4.27 11.77 -28.99
N MET A 46 -3.47 11.17 -28.12
CA MET A 46 -3.33 11.58 -26.71
C MET A 46 -2.60 12.93 -26.56
N VAL A 47 -1.68 13.24 -27.47
CA VAL A 47 -0.89 14.49 -27.45
C VAL A 47 -1.75 15.76 -27.63
N LYS A 48 -3.00 15.64 -28.08
CA LYS A 48 -3.93 16.78 -28.25
C LYS A 48 -5.13 16.78 -27.28
N PHE A 49 -5.24 15.83 -26.36
CA PHE A 49 -6.35 15.81 -25.42
C PHE A 49 -6.08 16.75 -24.24
N GLU A 50 -6.54 17.99 -24.35
CA GLU A 50 -6.47 18.98 -23.27
C GLU A 50 -7.11 18.43 -21.98
N HIS A 51 -6.30 18.37 -20.91
CA HIS A 51 -6.63 17.98 -19.52
C HIS A 51 -7.91 18.64 -18.95
N GLN A 52 -8.48 19.63 -19.63
CA GLN A 52 -9.67 20.34 -19.22
C GLN A 52 -10.98 19.60 -19.56
N LYS A 53 -10.98 18.71 -20.58
CA LYS A 53 -12.15 17.90 -20.95
C LYS A 53 -12.20 16.51 -20.30
N PHE A 54 -11.07 16.01 -19.80
CA PHE A 54 -10.94 14.71 -19.12
C PHE A 54 -11.85 14.61 -17.88
N TRP A 55 -12.01 15.70 -17.14
CA TRP A 55 -12.86 15.78 -15.96
C TRP A 55 -14.33 16.10 -16.28
N GLU A 56 -14.60 16.75 -17.42
CA GLU A 56 -15.98 16.97 -17.90
C GLU A 56 -16.61 15.70 -18.47
N TYR A 57 -15.80 14.76 -19.00
CA TYR A 57 -16.27 13.46 -19.51
C TYR A 57 -16.57 12.45 -18.38
N LEU A 58 -15.91 12.57 -17.21
CA LEU A 58 -16.11 11.70 -16.05
C LEU A 58 -17.13 12.23 -15.01
N GLY A 59 -17.80 13.36 -15.25
CA GLY A 59 -18.91 13.84 -14.40
C GLY A 59 -18.55 14.15 -12.93
N LEU A 60 -17.27 14.13 -12.57
CA LEU A 60 -16.77 14.33 -11.21
C LEU A 60 -16.38 15.79 -11.00
N GLY A 61 -17.24 16.53 -10.30
CA GLY A 61 -16.84 17.84 -9.82
C GLY A 61 -16.30 17.79 -8.39
N CYS A 62 -15.04 17.44 -8.29
CA CYS A 62 -14.04 17.88 -7.31
C CYS A 62 -12.72 17.47 -7.96
N THR A 63 -11.81 18.34 -8.40
CA THR A 63 -11.52 19.71 -7.92
C THR A 63 -10.72 20.46 -9.00
N VAL A 64 -11.31 21.51 -9.57
CA VAL A 64 -10.61 22.52 -10.39
C VAL A 64 -9.48 23.19 -9.59
N GLU A 65 -9.55 23.19 -8.25
CA GLU A 65 -8.48 23.61 -7.34
C GLU A 65 -7.30 22.64 -7.27
N MET A 66 -7.53 21.32 -7.32
CA MET A 66 -6.45 20.32 -7.23
C MET A 66 -5.65 20.28 -8.54
N ILE A 67 -6.34 20.47 -9.67
CA ILE A 67 -5.71 20.68 -10.98
C ILE A 67 -5.02 22.05 -11.05
N ARG A 68 -5.56 23.11 -10.42
CA ARG A 68 -4.89 24.42 -10.33
C ARG A 68 -3.61 24.37 -9.51
N GLU A 69 -3.59 23.61 -8.41
CA GLU A 69 -2.38 23.41 -7.61
C GLU A 69 -1.35 22.53 -8.34
N MET A 70 -1.77 21.44 -9.00
CA MET A 70 -0.86 20.64 -9.84
C MET A 70 -0.27 21.44 -11.03
N ARG A 71 -1.02 22.39 -11.61
CA ARG A 71 -0.55 23.25 -12.71
C ARG A 71 0.54 24.25 -12.31
N LYS A 72 0.70 24.55 -11.02
CA LYS A 72 1.74 25.47 -10.53
C LYS A 72 3.12 24.82 -10.51
N ASP A 73 3.20 23.50 -10.58
CA ASP A 73 4.46 22.78 -10.58
C ASP A 73 5.24 23.00 -11.89
N ALA A 74 6.33 23.77 -11.80
CA ALA A 74 7.20 24.07 -12.93
C ALA A 74 7.93 22.82 -13.44
N ASN A 75 8.14 21.83 -12.58
CA ASN A 75 8.85 20.60 -12.90
C ASN A 75 7.98 19.69 -13.81
N MET A 76 6.67 19.66 -13.57
CA MET A 76 5.69 18.93 -14.40
C MET A 76 5.65 19.43 -15.85
N ARG A 77 5.73 20.75 -16.05
CA ARG A 77 5.78 21.36 -17.39
C ARG A 77 7.06 21.04 -18.13
N ALA A 78 8.18 20.94 -17.42
CA ALA A 78 9.47 20.59 -18.00
C ALA A 78 9.53 19.10 -18.42
N LYS A 79 9.04 18.18 -17.58
CA LYS A 79 9.05 16.73 -17.84
C LYS A 79 8.15 16.34 -19.03
N LEU A 80 6.96 16.94 -19.15
CA LEU A 80 6.08 16.71 -20.32
C LEU A 80 6.74 17.20 -21.62
N ARG A 81 7.42 18.35 -21.57
CA ARG A 81 8.06 18.96 -22.73
C ARG A 81 9.33 18.21 -23.16
N ALA A 82 10.08 17.65 -22.22
CA ALA A 82 11.24 16.80 -22.48
C ALA A 82 10.84 15.47 -23.16
N LYS A 83 9.77 14.80 -22.66
CA LYS A 83 9.23 13.58 -23.29
C LYS A 83 8.70 13.82 -24.70
N LEU A 84 8.07 14.97 -24.96
CA LEU A 84 7.56 15.33 -26.29
C LEU A 84 8.65 15.73 -27.29
N THR A 85 9.83 16.12 -26.84
CA THR A 85 10.92 16.61 -27.70
C THR A 85 12.06 15.59 -27.88
N GLY A 86 11.94 14.40 -27.29
CA GLY A 86 12.95 13.32 -27.44
C GLY A 86 14.32 13.66 -26.83
N LYS A 87 14.46 14.78 -26.12
CA LYS A 87 15.70 15.14 -25.41
C LYS A 87 15.63 14.60 -23.99
N ARG A 88 16.36 13.51 -23.72
CA ARG A 88 16.80 13.18 -22.36
C ARG A 88 17.69 14.32 -21.87
N ARG A 89 17.32 14.97 -20.77
CA ARG A 89 18.30 15.68 -19.94
C ARG A 89 18.94 14.64 -19.03
N ASN A 90 20.27 14.68 -18.93
CA ASN A 90 20.96 14.11 -17.79
C ASN A 90 20.56 14.98 -16.59
N ASP A 91 19.55 14.55 -15.86
CA ASP A 91 19.29 15.02 -14.52
C ASP A 91 19.98 13.98 -13.60
N GLU A 92 21.30 14.02 -13.57
CA GLU A 92 22.09 13.57 -12.41
C GLU A 92 21.80 14.62 -11.33
N ASP A 93 21.02 14.26 -10.30
CA ASP A 93 20.97 14.90 -8.97
C ASP A 93 19.79 14.44 -8.08
N ASP A 94 18.96 13.45 -8.48
CA ASP A 94 17.90 12.91 -7.59
C ASP A 94 17.90 11.35 -7.45
N ASP A 95 18.91 10.65 -7.98
CA ASP A 95 18.98 9.16 -8.00
C ASP A 95 20.30 8.56 -7.42
N ASP A 96 21.06 9.30 -6.60
CA ASP A 96 22.36 8.82 -6.06
C ASP A 96 22.30 8.08 -4.70
N ASP A 97 21.15 7.55 -4.28
CA ASP A 97 21.05 6.80 -3.00
C ASP A 97 20.96 5.26 -3.18
N PHE A 98 21.22 4.70 -4.38
CA PHE A 98 21.09 3.24 -4.59
C PHE A 98 22.30 2.49 -5.20
N VAL A 99 23.43 3.14 -5.52
CA VAL A 99 24.57 2.43 -6.16
C VAL A 99 25.92 2.53 -5.41
N GLU A 100 26.10 3.41 -4.43
CA GLU A 100 27.43 3.61 -3.82
C GLU A 100 27.66 2.98 -2.42
N ALA A 101 26.88 1.96 -2.03
CA ALA A 101 27.14 1.24 -0.77
C ALA A 101 28.14 0.07 -0.89
N SER A 102 29.07 0.13 -1.85
CA SER A 102 30.08 -0.93 -2.05
C SER A 102 31.52 -0.44 -2.26
N ARG A 103 31.83 0.84 -2.02
CA ARG A 103 33.22 1.32 -2.09
C ARG A 103 33.56 2.37 -1.03
N MET A 104 34.69 2.09 -0.37
CA MET A 104 35.65 2.98 0.30
C MET A 104 35.55 3.16 1.81
N GLU A 105 36.48 2.44 2.47
CA GLU A 105 37.23 2.85 3.65
C GLU A 105 38.20 4.00 3.34
N SER A 106 38.62 4.69 4.42
CA SER A 106 39.82 5.54 4.62
C SER A 106 39.74 7.03 4.31
N GLY A 107 40.18 7.85 5.29
CA GLY A 107 40.69 9.21 5.06
C GLY A 107 40.23 10.26 6.07
N GLU A 108 41.17 10.71 6.90
CA GLU A 108 41.07 11.71 7.98
C GLU A 108 41.10 13.19 7.50
N ASP A 109 40.68 14.06 8.43
CA ASP A 109 41.16 15.42 8.78
C ASP A 109 40.75 16.72 8.02
N ASP A 110 40.29 17.65 8.88
CA ASP A 110 40.69 19.06 9.05
C ASP A 110 40.07 20.25 8.24
N ASP A 111 39.28 21.03 9.02
CA ASP A 111 39.51 22.43 9.41
C ASP A 111 38.73 23.63 8.82
N GLU A 112 38.50 24.55 9.75
CA GLU A 112 37.96 25.92 9.82
C GLU A 112 37.53 26.75 8.58
N GLY A 113 36.48 27.57 8.80
CA GLY A 113 36.21 28.73 7.95
C GLY A 113 34.98 29.58 8.34
N ARG A 114 35.14 30.50 9.30
CA ARG A 114 34.22 31.62 9.58
C ARG A 114 34.17 32.61 8.40
N ALA A 115 32.97 33.09 8.03
CA ALA A 115 32.78 34.49 7.62
C ALA A 115 31.31 34.94 7.69
N ALA A 116 31.14 36.16 8.19
CA ALA A 116 29.88 36.86 8.42
C ALA A 116 29.29 37.51 7.16
N ILE A 117 28.03 37.95 7.27
CA ILE A 117 27.51 39.31 6.98
C ILE A 117 26.05 39.22 6.50
N GLY A 118 25.21 40.13 7.02
CA GLY A 118 24.12 40.70 6.22
C GLY A 118 22.71 40.55 6.76
N ARG A 119 22.37 41.28 7.82
CA ARG A 119 20.97 41.61 8.15
C ARG A 119 20.40 42.53 7.06
N SER A 120 19.33 42.11 6.40
CA SER A 120 18.39 43.00 5.73
C SER A 120 16.97 42.47 5.89
N GLN A 121 16.16 43.18 6.66
CA GLN A 121 14.70 42.98 6.73
C GLN A 121 14.04 43.44 5.43
N PRO A 122 12.98 42.77 4.96
CA PRO A 122 11.96 43.39 4.14
C PRO A 122 10.64 43.57 4.90
N LYS A 123 10.25 44.84 4.89
CA LYS A 123 8.94 45.46 5.05
C LYS A 123 7.70 44.56 5.00
N VAL A 124 6.89 44.73 6.03
CA VAL A 124 5.46 44.37 6.14
C VAL A 124 4.64 45.17 5.12
N SER A 125 3.88 44.48 4.28
CA SER A 125 2.74 45.02 3.54
C SER A 125 1.53 44.14 3.81
N ALA A 126 0.47 44.74 4.36
CA ALA A 126 -0.75 44.08 4.80
C ALA A 126 -1.57 43.54 3.62
N GLU A 127 -1.94 42.26 3.68
CA GLU A 127 -3.04 41.68 2.89
C GLU A 127 -4.34 41.67 3.72
N PRO A 128 -5.52 41.83 3.09
CA PRO A 128 -6.79 41.91 3.80
C PRO A 128 -7.24 40.55 4.32
N ALA A 129 -7.87 40.57 5.50
CA ALA A 129 -8.39 39.41 6.21
C ALA A 129 -9.30 38.51 5.35
N ALA A 130 -9.02 37.20 5.38
CA ALA A 130 -9.90 36.16 4.87
C ALA A 130 -11.14 36.02 5.80
N PRO A 131 -12.37 35.88 5.25
CA PRO A 131 -13.54 35.63 6.08
C PRO A 131 -13.51 34.21 6.64
N SER A 132 -13.89 34.10 7.90
CA SER A 132 -13.94 32.89 8.71
C SER A 132 -14.85 31.81 8.10
N ALA A 133 -14.33 30.57 8.07
CA ALA A 133 -15.07 29.39 7.68
C ALA A 133 -16.02 28.95 8.81
N GLY A 134 -17.29 29.38 8.73
CA GLY A 134 -18.41 28.73 9.41
C GLY A 134 -19.17 27.88 8.40
N SER A 135 -19.04 26.56 8.46
CA SER A 135 -19.80 25.64 7.61
C SER A 135 -21.17 25.34 8.23
N SER A 136 -22.20 26.04 7.79
CA SER A 136 -23.57 25.50 7.76
C SER A 136 -23.99 25.34 6.30
N ASN A 137 -24.37 24.10 5.91
CA ASN A 137 -24.89 23.79 4.58
C ASN A 137 -26.33 24.31 4.46
N ASP A 138 -26.49 25.64 4.40
CA ASP A 138 -27.81 26.23 4.22
C ASP A 138 -28.20 26.27 2.72
N LEU A 139 -28.92 25.22 2.30
CA LEU A 139 -29.47 25.02 0.95
C LEU A 139 -30.40 26.16 0.49
N THR A 140 -30.82 27.04 1.39
CA THR A 140 -31.76 28.14 1.10
C THR A 140 -31.11 29.29 0.31
N THR A 141 -29.79 29.48 0.41
CA THR A 141 -29.04 30.58 -0.22
C THR A 141 -28.65 30.33 -1.69
N LEU A 142 -28.79 29.09 -2.19
CA LEU A 142 -28.40 28.75 -3.55
C LEU A 142 -29.46 29.18 -4.59
N THR A 143 -29.03 29.83 -5.66
CA THR A 143 -29.89 30.18 -6.80
C THR A 143 -30.43 28.93 -7.50
N LYS A 144 -31.56 29.04 -8.23
CA LYS A 144 -32.15 27.93 -9.00
C LYS A 144 -31.14 27.30 -9.98
N SER A 145 -30.25 28.09 -10.60
CA SER A 145 -29.23 27.58 -11.52
C SER A 145 -28.13 26.80 -10.78
N GLN A 146 -27.72 27.26 -9.61
CA GLN A 146 -26.77 26.55 -8.74
C GLN A 146 -27.35 25.24 -8.20
N ARG A 147 -28.62 25.23 -7.77
CA ARG A 147 -29.31 23.99 -7.36
C ARG A 147 -29.44 23.00 -8.52
N LYS A 148 -29.73 23.47 -9.73
CA LYS A 148 -29.82 22.63 -10.94
C LYS A 148 -28.45 22.09 -11.34
N ARG A 149 -27.39 22.89 -11.25
CA ARG A 149 -26.00 22.44 -11.43
C ARG A 149 -25.58 21.45 -10.36
N LEU A 150 -25.93 21.67 -9.09
CA LEU A 150 -25.62 20.76 -7.98
C LEU A 150 -26.36 19.43 -8.12
N LYS A 151 -27.67 19.45 -8.45
CA LYS A 151 -28.45 18.24 -8.76
C LYS A 151 -27.94 17.53 -10.01
N LYS A 152 -27.50 18.28 -11.03
CA LYS A 152 -26.87 17.71 -12.24
C LYS A 152 -25.50 17.11 -11.93
N LYS A 153 -24.72 17.73 -11.05
CA LYS A 153 -23.41 17.26 -10.55
C LYS A 153 -23.56 16.01 -9.66
N GLN A 154 -24.57 15.98 -8.79
CA GLN A 154 -24.98 14.79 -8.03
C GLN A 154 -25.53 13.67 -8.92
N LYS A 155 -26.21 14.01 -10.03
CA LYS A 155 -26.64 13.04 -11.06
C LYS A 155 -25.52 12.58 -12.00
N LEU A 156 -24.46 13.38 -12.20
CA LEU A 156 -23.31 13.06 -13.07
C LEU A 156 -22.17 12.36 -12.33
N GLN A 157 -22.15 12.37 -11.00
CA GLN A 157 -21.37 11.41 -10.23
C GLN A 157 -22.02 10.04 -10.42
N HIS A 158 -21.66 9.35 -11.51
CA HIS A 158 -22.03 7.96 -11.68
C HIS A 158 -21.51 7.21 -10.45
N ALA A 159 -22.43 6.64 -9.67
CA ALA A 159 -22.04 5.85 -8.52
C ALA A 159 -21.27 4.64 -9.05
N VAL A 160 -19.98 4.53 -8.69
CA VAL A 160 -19.17 3.36 -9.07
C VAL A 160 -19.89 2.11 -8.59
N THR A 161 -20.21 1.20 -9.50
CA THR A 161 -20.96 -0.02 -9.23
C THR A 161 -20.02 -1.20 -9.00
N GLU A 162 -20.54 -2.30 -8.44
CA GLU A 162 -19.76 -3.56 -8.38
C GLU A 162 -19.42 -4.08 -9.77
N THR A 163 -20.30 -3.85 -10.75
CA THR A 163 -20.10 -4.27 -12.15
C THR A 163 -18.92 -3.54 -12.77
N ASP A 164 -18.77 -2.24 -12.53
CA ASP A 164 -17.65 -1.45 -13.05
C ASP A 164 -16.31 -2.00 -12.56
N LEU A 165 -16.21 -2.22 -11.24
CA LEU A 165 -14.99 -2.73 -10.61
C LEU A 165 -14.71 -4.18 -10.97
N SER A 166 -15.73 -5.04 -11.03
CA SER A 166 -15.58 -6.46 -11.41
C SER A 166 -15.11 -6.60 -12.86
N GLY A 167 -15.64 -5.78 -13.77
CA GLY A 167 -15.21 -5.74 -15.17
C GLY A 167 -13.76 -5.29 -15.32
N ALA A 168 -13.38 -4.22 -14.61
CA ALA A 168 -12.00 -3.74 -14.60
C ALA A 168 -11.02 -4.77 -14.03
N MET A 169 -11.34 -5.37 -12.88
CA MET A 169 -10.52 -6.40 -12.25
C MET A 169 -10.30 -7.60 -13.18
N THR A 170 -11.36 -8.07 -13.84
CA THR A 170 -11.29 -9.20 -14.79
C THR A 170 -10.32 -8.90 -15.94
N ALA A 171 -10.39 -7.69 -16.52
CA ALA A 171 -9.49 -7.29 -17.59
C ALA A 171 -8.02 -7.24 -17.14
N LEU A 172 -7.76 -6.73 -15.93
CA LEU A 172 -6.40 -6.67 -15.38
C LEU A 172 -5.85 -8.06 -15.02
N LEU A 173 -6.70 -8.95 -14.48
CA LEU A 173 -6.31 -10.32 -14.13
C LEU A 173 -5.85 -11.14 -15.34
N VAL A 174 -6.46 -10.95 -16.52
CA VAL A 174 -6.02 -11.61 -17.76
C VAL A 174 -4.57 -11.22 -18.10
N VAL A 175 -4.24 -9.94 -17.94
CA VAL A 175 -2.88 -9.42 -18.18
C VAL A 175 -1.91 -9.93 -17.11
N LEU A 176 -2.31 -9.89 -15.84
CA LEU A 176 -1.46 -10.31 -14.72
C LEU A 176 -1.08 -11.80 -14.83
N ARG A 177 -2.07 -12.68 -15.05
CA ARG A 177 -1.88 -14.15 -15.12
C ARG A 177 -1.02 -14.59 -16.29
N THR A 178 -1.00 -13.83 -17.39
CA THR A 178 -0.16 -14.13 -18.57
C THR A 178 1.27 -13.60 -18.45
N SER A 179 1.57 -12.81 -17.42
CA SER A 179 2.86 -12.14 -17.23
C SER A 179 3.72 -12.75 -16.11
N ILE A 180 3.30 -13.90 -15.54
CA ILE A 180 4.02 -14.59 -14.47
C ILE A 180 5.16 -15.42 -15.06
N THR A 181 6.41 -14.95 -14.90
CA THR A 181 7.55 -15.56 -15.59
C THR A 181 8.55 -16.32 -14.70
N ASP A 182 8.70 -16.05 -13.39
CA ASP A 182 9.58 -16.84 -12.48
C ASP A 182 9.32 -16.61 -10.98
N ALA A 183 9.65 -17.58 -10.12
CA ALA A 183 9.53 -17.55 -8.65
C ALA A 183 10.42 -16.46 -8.00
N GLY A 184 9.84 -15.28 -7.73
CA GLY A 184 10.52 -14.15 -7.08
C GLY A 184 9.78 -13.69 -5.82
N ALA A 185 10.37 -12.74 -5.07
CA ALA A 185 9.84 -12.22 -3.81
C ALA A 185 8.38 -11.72 -3.91
N ILE A 186 7.67 -11.58 -2.78
CA ILE A 186 6.29 -11.07 -2.78
C ILE A 186 6.23 -9.62 -3.29
N TYR A 187 7.23 -8.82 -2.95
CA TYR A 187 7.26 -7.39 -3.28
C TYR A 187 7.24 -7.15 -4.79
N ILE A 188 8.25 -7.65 -5.52
CA ILE A 188 8.43 -7.41 -6.96
C ILE A 188 8.33 -8.64 -7.87
N GLY A 189 8.17 -9.84 -7.30
CA GLY A 189 8.21 -11.12 -8.03
C GLY A 189 6.87 -11.84 -8.11
N SER A 190 6.90 -13.06 -8.64
CA SER A 190 5.67 -13.85 -8.88
C SER A 190 4.97 -14.36 -7.62
N LEU A 191 5.67 -14.48 -6.48
CA LEU A 191 4.98 -14.81 -5.21
C LEU A 191 3.97 -13.73 -4.84
N GLY A 192 4.19 -12.48 -5.26
CA GLY A 192 3.22 -11.39 -5.09
C GLY A 192 1.96 -11.62 -5.92
N CYS A 193 2.12 -12.08 -7.16
CA CYS A 193 0.98 -12.43 -8.02
C CYS A 193 0.19 -13.62 -7.45
N LEU A 194 0.89 -14.63 -6.94
CA LEU A 194 0.26 -15.76 -6.24
C LEU A 194 -0.47 -15.31 -4.98
N LEU A 195 0.10 -14.38 -4.22
CA LEU A 195 -0.53 -13.81 -3.04
C LEU A 195 -1.83 -13.07 -3.39
N THR A 196 -1.88 -12.36 -4.53
CA THR A 196 -3.13 -11.79 -5.05
C THR A 196 -4.19 -12.86 -5.30
N GLU A 197 -3.82 -14.03 -5.85
CA GLU A 197 -4.76 -15.14 -6.05
C GLU A 197 -5.24 -15.76 -4.73
N VAL A 198 -4.37 -15.83 -3.72
CA VAL A 198 -4.72 -16.27 -2.35
C VAL A 198 -5.75 -15.33 -1.74
N ALA A 199 -5.54 -14.03 -1.84
CA ALA A 199 -6.49 -13.02 -1.36
C ALA A 199 -7.84 -13.18 -2.08
N LEU A 200 -7.81 -13.36 -3.40
CA LEU A 200 -9.03 -13.50 -4.19
C LEU A 200 -9.82 -14.76 -3.80
N ASP A 201 -9.15 -15.87 -3.49
CA ASP A 201 -9.80 -17.08 -2.99
C ASP A 201 -10.42 -16.84 -1.60
N TYR A 202 -9.72 -16.13 -0.73
CA TYR A 202 -10.20 -15.77 0.61
C TYR A 202 -11.51 -14.96 0.58
N TYR A 203 -11.67 -14.03 -0.36
CA TYR A 203 -12.90 -13.27 -0.54
C TYR A 203 -13.93 -13.94 -1.47
N ASN A 204 -13.67 -15.16 -1.95
CA ASN A 204 -14.50 -15.91 -2.91
C ASN A 204 -14.67 -15.17 -4.26
N MET A 205 -13.57 -14.63 -4.78
CA MET A 205 -13.47 -13.77 -5.95
C MET A 205 -12.49 -14.26 -7.03
N SER A 206 -11.65 -15.26 -6.76
CA SER A 206 -10.58 -15.70 -7.67
C SER A 206 -11.09 -16.34 -8.97
N GLY A 207 -12.29 -16.93 -8.93
CA GLY A 207 -12.78 -17.84 -9.97
C GLY A 207 -11.96 -19.13 -10.10
N LEU A 208 -10.86 -19.26 -9.35
CA LEU A 208 -10.02 -20.44 -9.24
C LEU A 208 -10.45 -21.21 -7.99
N SER A 209 -10.51 -22.54 -8.04
CA SER A 209 -10.69 -23.30 -6.79
C SER A 209 -9.50 -23.06 -5.85
N ALA A 210 -9.73 -23.09 -4.54
CA ALA A 210 -8.66 -23.10 -3.52
C ALA A 210 -7.56 -24.17 -3.77
N ARG A 211 -7.86 -25.22 -4.57
CA ARG A 211 -6.87 -26.22 -4.98
C ARG A 211 -5.85 -25.66 -6.00
N GLY A 212 -6.22 -24.65 -6.77
CA GLY A 212 -5.43 -24.05 -7.85
C GLY A 212 -4.15 -23.37 -7.34
N TRP A 213 -4.29 -22.31 -6.55
CA TRP A 213 -3.13 -21.56 -6.03
C TRP A 213 -2.24 -22.42 -5.12
N ARG A 214 -2.84 -23.28 -4.28
CA ARG A 214 -2.10 -24.24 -3.43
C ARG A 214 -1.27 -25.21 -4.25
N SER A 215 -1.80 -25.69 -5.36
CA SER A 215 -1.08 -26.57 -6.30
C SER A 215 0.02 -25.81 -7.06
N MET A 216 -0.17 -24.52 -7.33
CA MET A 216 0.87 -23.70 -7.97
C MET A 216 2.07 -23.50 -7.05
N ILE A 217 1.86 -23.17 -5.76
CA ILE A 217 2.97 -23.00 -4.80
C ILE A 217 3.69 -24.33 -4.54
N ARG A 218 2.98 -25.44 -4.40
CA ARG A 218 3.59 -26.76 -4.18
C ARG A 218 4.45 -27.24 -5.36
N ARG A 219 4.14 -26.77 -6.58
CA ARG A 219 4.89 -27.11 -7.80
C ARG A 219 5.96 -26.09 -8.17
N SER A 220 5.96 -24.92 -7.53
CA SER A 220 6.98 -23.91 -7.80
C SER A 220 8.32 -24.34 -7.20
N ARG A 221 9.41 -23.92 -7.84
CA ARG A 221 10.75 -24.16 -7.33
C ARG A 221 10.90 -23.47 -5.97
N VAL A 222 11.31 -24.23 -4.95
CA VAL A 222 11.60 -23.71 -3.61
C VAL A 222 12.84 -22.81 -3.69
N PRO A 223 12.74 -21.51 -3.39
CA PRO A 223 13.90 -20.63 -3.31
C PRO A 223 14.71 -20.92 -2.05
N GLU A 224 16.03 -20.72 -2.13
CA GLU A 224 16.91 -20.84 -0.97
C GLU A 224 16.60 -19.78 0.08
N LEU A 225 16.78 -20.14 1.35
CA LEU A 225 16.80 -19.18 2.45
C LEU A 225 18.07 -18.34 2.36
N SER A 226 17.94 -17.03 2.54
CA SER A 226 19.04 -16.08 2.37
C SER A 226 19.15 -15.18 3.58
N SER A 227 20.34 -15.09 4.17
CA SER A 227 20.63 -14.17 5.27
C SER A 227 20.53 -12.68 4.87
N ARG A 228 20.51 -12.37 3.57
CA ARG A 228 20.37 -11.00 3.03
C ARG A 228 18.92 -10.60 2.73
N ARG A 229 18.02 -11.58 2.67
CA ARG A 229 16.63 -11.43 2.23
C ARG A 229 15.76 -12.35 3.08
N ILE A 230 15.49 -11.88 4.30
CA ILE A 230 14.85 -12.65 5.37
C ILE A 230 13.37 -12.35 5.56
N SER A 231 12.83 -11.29 4.96
CA SER A 231 11.45 -10.86 5.25
C SER A 231 10.41 -11.62 4.43
N LEU A 232 9.14 -11.51 4.83
CA LEU A 232 8.02 -11.96 4.01
C LEU A 232 7.99 -11.29 2.62
N LEU A 233 8.30 -10.00 2.54
CA LEU A 233 8.12 -9.22 1.31
C LEU A 233 9.27 -9.41 0.32
N GLU A 234 10.51 -9.37 0.78
CA GLU A 234 11.72 -9.41 -0.07
C GLU A 234 12.46 -10.75 -0.02
N GLY A 235 12.14 -11.61 0.96
CA GLY A 235 12.74 -12.93 1.12
C GLY A 235 11.96 -14.03 0.40
N PRO A 236 12.27 -14.38 -0.87
CA PRO A 236 11.51 -15.38 -1.61
C PRO A 236 11.52 -16.75 -0.92
N GLY A 237 12.62 -17.13 -0.26
CA GLY A 237 12.71 -18.40 0.48
C GLY A 237 11.80 -18.44 1.72
N VAL A 238 11.70 -17.33 2.45
CA VAL A 238 10.82 -17.18 3.62
C VAL A 238 9.36 -17.11 3.18
N ALA A 239 9.07 -16.27 2.20
CA ALA A 239 7.73 -16.11 1.63
C ALA A 239 7.16 -17.43 1.08
N HIS A 240 7.96 -18.17 0.33
CA HIS A 240 7.54 -19.46 -0.24
C HIS A 240 7.15 -20.47 0.83
N ARG A 241 7.98 -20.63 1.87
CA ARG A 241 7.71 -21.52 3.00
C ARG A 241 6.48 -21.08 3.78
N ALA A 242 6.33 -19.78 4.05
CA ALA A 242 5.14 -19.26 4.73
C ALA A 242 3.86 -19.58 3.95
N LEU A 243 3.88 -19.40 2.63
CA LEU A 243 2.76 -19.74 1.76
C LEU A 243 2.49 -21.25 1.67
N LEU A 244 3.51 -22.11 1.75
CA LEU A 244 3.34 -23.57 1.86
C LEU A 244 2.64 -23.95 3.17
N VAL A 245 3.06 -23.36 4.29
CA VAL A 245 2.41 -23.58 5.59
C VAL A 245 0.96 -23.14 5.55
N ILE A 246 0.67 -21.95 4.97
CA ILE A 246 -0.71 -21.46 4.78
C ILE A 246 -1.52 -22.37 3.84
N ALA A 247 -0.87 -23.04 2.89
CA ALA A 247 -1.50 -24.05 2.04
C ALA A 247 -1.77 -25.39 2.75
N GLY A 248 -1.36 -25.54 4.02
CA GLY A 248 -1.55 -26.71 4.86
C GLY A 248 -0.33 -27.63 5.00
N ASP A 249 0.83 -27.24 4.45
CA ASP A 249 2.07 -28.01 4.63
C ASP A 249 2.83 -27.55 5.87
N HIS A 250 2.44 -28.12 7.01
CA HIS A 250 3.06 -27.79 8.29
C HIS A 250 4.34 -28.63 8.52
N GLY A 251 4.83 -29.40 7.55
CA GLY A 251 5.97 -30.30 7.75
C GLY A 251 7.31 -29.58 7.82
N GLU A 252 8.15 -29.87 6.84
CA GLU A 252 9.47 -29.29 6.65
C GLU A 252 9.44 -27.75 6.49
N PRO A 253 8.50 -27.13 5.75
CA PRO A 253 8.51 -25.67 5.55
C PRO A 253 8.40 -24.88 6.86
N LEU A 254 7.57 -25.34 7.81
CA LEU A 254 7.46 -24.69 9.12
C LEU A 254 8.74 -24.87 9.93
N ARG A 255 9.33 -26.08 9.92
CA ARG A 255 10.57 -26.35 10.65
C ARG A 255 11.71 -25.49 10.14
N GLU A 256 11.90 -25.42 8.81
CA GLU A 256 12.94 -24.60 8.19
C GLU A 256 12.81 -23.12 8.57
N LEU A 257 11.58 -22.59 8.63
CA LEU A 257 11.36 -21.23 9.12
C LEU A 257 11.78 -21.11 10.59
N LEU A 258 11.26 -21.95 11.48
CA LEU A 258 11.60 -21.88 12.90
C LEU A 258 13.11 -21.99 13.15
N ASP A 259 13.82 -22.86 12.43
CA ASP A 259 15.27 -23.00 12.52
C ASP A 259 16.00 -21.77 11.95
N PHE A 260 15.48 -21.17 10.87
CA PHE A 260 16.04 -19.97 10.26
C PHE A 260 16.01 -18.74 11.18
N SER A 261 15.20 -18.74 12.24
CA SER A 261 15.20 -17.65 13.24
C SER A 261 16.58 -17.46 13.87
N GLY A 262 17.43 -18.50 13.93
CA GLY A 262 18.82 -18.38 14.37
C GLY A 262 19.65 -17.40 13.53
N THR A 263 19.40 -17.34 12.21
CA THR A 263 20.03 -16.36 11.31
C THR A 263 19.47 -14.96 11.55
N VAL A 264 18.17 -14.86 11.80
CA VAL A 264 17.48 -13.58 12.07
C VAL A 264 18.02 -12.91 13.35
N HIS A 265 18.30 -13.70 14.39
CA HIS A 265 18.91 -13.19 15.63
C HIS A 265 20.33 -12.62 15.41
N GLN A 266 21.07 -13.12 14.42
CA GLN A 266 22.44 -12.68 14.11
C GLN A 266 22.50 -11.40 13.27
N LEU A 267 21.36 -10.88 12.81
CA LEU A 267 21.34 -9.63 12.06
C LEU A 267 21.89 -8.47 12.89
N PRO A 268 22.49 -7.45 12.25
CA PRO A 268 22.82 -6.22 12.93
C PRO A 268 21.63 -5.71 13.72
N ARG A 269 21.92 -5.13 14.87
CA ARG A 269 20.92 -4.71 15.83
C ARG A 269 19.91 -3.70 15.24
N SER A 270 20.33 -2.85 14.32
CA SER A 270 19.49 -1.88 13.63
C SER A 270 18.49 -2.49 12.65
N GLU A 271 18.73 -3.71 12.14
CA GLU A 271 17.93 -4.35 11.08
C GLU A 271 16.59 -4.88 11.61
N CYS A 272 15.67 -3.96 11.91
CA CYS A 272 14.38 -4.25 12.50
C CYS A 272 13.20 -3.98 11.57
N GLU A 273 13.40 -3.35 10.40
CA GLU A 273 12.31 -2.90 9.54
C GLU A 273 11.61 -4.02 8.72
N MET A 274 10.65 -3.65 7.86
CA MET A 274 9.73 -4.60 7.24
C MET A 274 10.27 -5.29 5.99
N LEU A 275 11.12 -4.63 5.20
CA LEU A 275 11.56 -5.19 3.92
C LEU A 275 12.75 -6.12 4.07
N TYR A 276 13.63 -5.91 5.04
CA TYR A 276 14.88 -6.66 5.20
C TYR A 276 15.15 -7.11 6.64
N GLY A 277 14.44 -6.56 7.61
CA GLY A 277 14.71 -6.74 9.03
C GLY A 277 13.78 -7.70 9.75
N ARG A 278 13.96 -7.72 11.08
CA ARG A 278 13.26 -8.62 12.01
C ARG A 278 11.74 -8.49 11.97
N ALA A 279 11.19 -7.28 11.81
CA ALA A 279 9.73 -7.12 11.71
C ALA A 279 9.16 -7.79 10.45
N GLY A 280 9.88 -7.69 9.32
CA GLY A 280 9.50 -8.35 8.08
C GLY A 280 9.45 -9.88 8.19
N TYR A 281 10.39 -10.47 8.92
CA TYR A 281 10.40 -11.91 9.19
C TYR A 281 9.34 -12.31 10.23
N LEU A 282 9.18 -11.55 11.30
CA LEU A 282 8.12 -11.74 12.29
C LEU A 282 6.73 -11.73 11.64
N SER A 283 6.50 -10.81 10.69
CA SER A 283 5.27 -10.76 9.90
C SER A 283 4.95 -12.08 9.20
N SER A 284 5.96 -12.79 8.67
CA SER A 284 5.75 -14.11 8.03
C SER A 284 5.19 -15.15 9.00
N LEU A 285 5.68 -15.17 10.25
CA LEU A 285 5.22 -16.08 11.30
C LEU A 285 3.82 -15.70 11.78
N LEU A 286 3.53 -14.41 11.95
CA LEU A 286 2.19 -13.93 12.31
C LEU A 286 1.16 -14.22 11.21
N TRP A 287 1.56 -14.15 9.95
CA TRP A 287 0.73 -14.59 8.82
C TRP A 287 0.41 -16.09 8.90
N ILE A 288 1.39 -16.93 9.23
CA ILE A 288 1.17 -18.36 9.47
C ILE A 288 0.17 -18.57 10.63
N VAL A 289 0.30 -17.82 11.72
CA VAL A 289 -0.64 -17.93 12.86
C VAL A 289 -2.08 -17.63 12.43
N LYS A 290 -2.28 -16.58 11.62
CA LYS A 290 -3.61 -16.16 11.16
C LYS A 290 -4.24 -17.10 10.13
N PHE A 291 -3.44 -17.60 9.20
CA PHE A 291 -3.96 -18.26 8.00
C PHE A 291 -3.59 -19.74 7.89
N GLY A 292 -2.61 -20.19 8.67
CA GLY A 292 -2.03 -21.54 8.59
C GLY A 292 -2.80 -22.62 9.34
N GLN A 293 -3.83 -22.29 10.13
CA GLN A 293 -4.64 -23.31 10.84
C GLN A 293 -3.78 -24.33 11.62
N LEU A 294 -2.77 -23.83 12.33
CA LEU A 294 -1.82 -24.67 13.06
C LEU A 294 -2.49 -25.40 14.24
N SER A 295 -1.93 -26.57 14.60
CA SER A 295 -2.30 -27.25 15.85
C SER A 295 -1.81 -26.46 17.05
N ALA A 296 -2.40 -26.70 18.23
CA ALA A 296 -2.03 -26.01 19.46
C ALA A 296 -0.54 -26.17 19.80
N GLU A 297 0.02 -27.36 19.58
CA GLU A 297 1.43 -27.65 19.85
C GLU A 297 2.36 -26.81 18.98
N ARG A 298 2.02 -26.69 17.68
CA ARG A 298 2.79 -25.90 16.72
C ARG A 298 2.67 -24.40 16.98
N LEU A 299 1.52 -23.94 17.47
CA LEU A 299 1.33 -22.54 17.86
C LEU A 299 2.27 -22.15 19.01
N VAL A 300 2.49 -23.04 19.99
CA VAL A 300 3.44 -22.80 21.08
C VAL A 300 4.87 -22.63 20.56
N ASP A 301 5.29 -23.45 19.59
CA ASP A 301 6.61 -23.33 18.97
C ASP A 301 6.78 -22.02 18.20
N VAL A 302 5.78 -21.63 17.42
CA VAL A 302 5.77 -20.37 16.67
C VAL A 302 5.78 -19.18 17.62
N GLU A 303 4.93 -19.20 18.66
CA GLU A 303 4.86 -18.13 19.67
C GLU A 303 6.22 -17.93 20.35
N ARG A 304 6.90 -19.02 20.72
CA ARG A 304 8.22 -18.96 21.35
C ARG A 304 9.24 -18.24 20.45
N VAL A 305 9.25 -18.55 19.16
CA VAL A 305 10.14 -17.88 18.20
C VAL A 305 9.75 -16.41 18.02
N CYS A 306 8.46 -16.12 17.83
CA CYS A 306 7.95 -14.75 17.73
C CYS A 306 8.36 -13.91 18.95
N ARG A 307 8.21 -14.44 20.16
CA ARG A 307 8.56 -13.76 21.41
C ARG A 307 10.03 -13.38 21.46
N ASN A 308 10.94 -14.27 21.03
CA ASN A 308 12.36 -13.97 21.00
C ASN A 308 12.69 -12.86 19.99
N ILE A 309 12.06 -12.86 18.83
CA ILE A 309 12.27 -11.82 17.81
C ILE A 309 11.72 -10.47 18.29
N VAL A 310 10.57 -10.46 18.97
CA VAL A 310 10.00 -9.26 19.58
C VAL A 310 10.94 -8.67 20.62
N ARG A 311 11.65 -9.49 21.40
CA ARG A 311 12.66 -9.01 22.36
C ARG A 311 13.81 -8.27 21.66
N ASP A 312 14.29 -8.78 20.53
CA ASP A 312 15.32 -8.09 19.75
C ASP A 312 14.80 -6.74 19.21
N ILE A 313 13.58 -6.72 18.65
CA ILE A 313 12.98 -5.49 18.07
C ILE A 313 12.72 -4.44 19.16
N ALA A 314 12.24 -4.88 20.33
CA ALA A 314 11.87 -4.03 21.45
C ALA A 314 13.01 -3.87 22.50
N ASP A 315 14.25 -4.20 22.12
CA ASP A 315 15.40 -4.10 23.00
C ASP A 315 15.59 -2.66 23.51
N GLU A 316 16.00 -2.51 24.77
CA GLU A 316 16.07 -1.23 25.45
C GLU A 316 17.05 -0.25 24.81
N SER A 317 18.08 -0.72 24.10
CA SER A 317 18.95 0.21 23.39
C SER A 317 18.35 0.78 22.10
N HIS A 318 17.14 0.41 21.70
CA HIS A 318 16.32 1.17 20.75
C HIS A 318 15.50 2.27 21.44
N TRP A 319 15.43 2.28 22.78
CA TRP A 319 14.74 3.31 23.52
C TRP A 319 15.60 4.58 23.61
N ARG A 320 15.00 5.73 23.32
CA ARG A 320 15.62 7.06 23.43
C ARG A 320 14.63 7.98 24.11
N GLU A 321 15.05 8.59 25.22
CA GLU A 321 14.20 9.43 26.05
C GLU A 321 12.92 8.69 26.48
N ASP A 322 11.84 8.84 25.72
CA ASP A 322 10.50 8.33 25.98
C ASP A 322 9.85 7.59 24.79
N HIS A 323 10.62 7.24 23.75
CA HIS A 323 10.12 6.56 22.56
C HIS A 323 11.12 5.55 21.98
N PHE A 324 10.63 4.65 21.13
CA PHE A 324 11.49 3.80 20.31
C PHE A 324 12.07 4.58 19.13
N HIS A 325 13.36 4.36 18.90
CA HIS A 325 14.14 4.90 17.80
C HIS A 325 14.78 3.74 17.03
N TRP A 326 14.21 3.43 15.87
CA TRP A 326 14.75 2.44 14.94
C TRP A 326 15.40 3.13 13.76
N GLU A 327 16.52 2.58 13.30
CA GLU A 327 17.30 3.12 12.20
C GLU A 327 17.52 2.04 11.14
N TRP A 328 17.54 2.46 9.89
CA TRP A 328 17.95 1.62 8.77
C TRP A 328 18.83 2.46 7.86
N TYR A 329 20.00 1.92 7.49
CA TYR A 329 21.09 2.66 6.84
C TYR A 329 21.36 4.05 7.47
N GLY A 330 21.46 4.09 8.79
CA GLY A 330 21.77 5.31 9.56
C GLY A 330 20.68 6.38 9.55
N LYS A 331 19.50 6.10 9.00
CA LYS A 331 18.36 7.03 8.95
C LYS A 331 17.21 6.49 9.80
N ALA A 332 16.63 7.35 10.63
CA ALA A 332 15.44 7.04 11.44
C ALA A 332 14.16 7.19 10.61
N TYR A 333 13.85 6.18 9.80
CA TYR A 333 12.66 6.18 8.94
C TYR A 333 11.37 6.05 9.74
N LEU A 334 10.31 6.72 9.29
CA LEU A 334 9.01 6.75 9.97
C LEU A 334 7.95 5.91 9.27
N GLY A 335 8.09 5.65 7.98
CA GLY A 335 7.05 4.98 7.17
C GLY A 335 6.98 3.46 7.35
N ALA A 336 6.11 2.79 6.58
CA ALA A 336 5.80 1.39 6.80
C ALA A 336 6.85 0.41 6.26
N ALA A 337 7.61 0.79 5.22
CA ALA A 337 8.61 -0.09 4.62
C ALA A 337 9.84 -0.22 5.54
N HIS A 338 10.52 0.90 5.80
CA HIS A 338 11.82 0.91 6.47
C HIS A 338 11.79 1.45 7.90
N GLY A 339 10.60 1.68 8.46
CA GLY A 339 10.49 2.57 9.62
C GLY A 339 9.45 2.21 10.67
N THR A 340 9.30 3.18 11.56
CA THR A 340 8.48 3.10 12.79
C THR A 340 7.07 2.58 12.57
N ALA A 341 6.36 3.02 11.51
CA ALA A 341 4.98 2.57 11.27
C ALA A 341 4.88 1.06 11.04
N GLY A 342 5.80 0.47 10.27
CA GLY A 342 5.78 -0.96 9.95
C GLY A 342 6.13 -1.82 11.16
N ILE A 343 7.09 -1.36 11.96
CA ILE A 343 7.49 -2.03 13.20
C ILE A 343 6.35 -1.99 14.22
N ILE A 344 5.72 -0.83 14.44
CA ILE A 344 4.55 -0.70 15.34
C ILE A 344 3.41 -1.62 14.89
N TYR A 345 3.11 -1.62 13.60
CA TYR A 345 2.08 -2.48 13.04
C TYR A 345 2.34 -3.95 13.42
N THR A 346 3.56 -4.44 13.18
CA THR A 346 3.94 -5.84 13.43
C THR A 346 3.94 -6.18 14.93
N LEU A 347 4.44 -5.29 15.79
CA LEU A 347 4.44 -5.52 17.24
C LEU A 347 3.02 -5.53 17.82
N CYS A 348 2.14 -4.65 17.34
CA CYS A 348 0.73 -4.69 17.72
C CYS A 348 0.04 -5.97 17.22
N ASP A 349 0.39 -6.43 16.03
CA ASP A 349 -0.14 -7.68 15.46
C ASP A 349 0.32 -8.92 16.25
N TYR A 350 1.55 -8.93 16.76
CA TYR A 350 2.02 -9.93 17.72
C TYR A 350 1.20 -9.91 19.02
N ILE A 351 0.98 -8.73 19.61
CA ILE A 351 0.17 -8.61 20.83
C ILE A 351 -1.24 -9.15 20.62
N ILE A 352 -1.89 -8.79 19.51
CA ILE A 352 -3.24 -9.28 19.19
C ILE A 352 -3.26 -10.80 18.97
N SER A 353 -2.20 -11.36 18.38
CA SER A 353 -2.17 -12.78 18.02
C SER A 353 -1.97 -13.71 19.22
N PHE A 354 -1.28 -13.24 20.27
CA PHE A 354 -0.88 -14.09 21.40
C PHE A 354 -1.32 -13.58 22.78
N ASP A 355 -1.75 -12.33 22.90
CA ASP A 355 -2.03 -11.65 24.18
C ASP A 355 -0.99 -11.95 25.29
N PRO A 356 0.30 -11.65 25.04
CA PRO A 356 1.37 -12.05 25.94
C PRO A 356 1.32 -11.26 27.24
N GLU A 357 1.81 -11.86 28.33
CA GLU A 357 1.89 -11.22 29.65
C GLU A 357 2.62 -9.85 29.63
N GLU A 358 3.60 -9.68 28.75
CA GLU A 358 4.36 -8.43 28.58
C GLU A 358 3.69 -7.41 27.64
N GLY A 359 2.54 -7.77 27.04
CA GLY A 359 1.85 -7.00 26.01
C GLY A 359 1.45 -5.60 26.45
N ALA A 360 1.01 -5.43 27.71
CA ALA A 360 0.67 -4.12 28.25
C ALA A 360 1.88 -3.16 28.34
N ARG A 361 3.06 -3.68 28.73
CA ARG A 361 4.30 -2.89 28.80
C ARG A 361 4.74 -2.47 27.40
N LEU A 362 4.74 -3.42 26.47
CA LEU A 362 5.08 -3.15 25.08
C LEU A 362 4.11 -2.12 24.47
N LEU A 363 2.80 -2.32 24.65
CA LEU A 363 1.78 -1.38 24.18
C LEU A 363 2.00 0.04 24.72
N SER A 364 2.33 0.19 26.00
CA SER A 364 2.64 1.52 26.56
C SER A 364 3.80 2.20 25.84
N ARG A 365 4.88 1.47 25.54
CA ARG A 365 6.04 1.99 24.79
C ARG A 365 5.66 2.35 23.34
N LEU A 366 4.82 1.55 22.70
CA LEU A 366 4.29 1.84 21.36
C LEU A 366 3.43 3.10 21.34
N ILE A 367 2.55 3.29 22.33
CA ILE A 367 1.72 4.49 22.47
C ILE A 367 2.60 5.73 22.61
N SER A 368 3.61 5.71 23.48
CA SER A 368 4.54 6.85 23.62
C SER A 368 5.30 7.15 22.34
N THR A 369 5.73 6.11 21.62
CA THR A 369 6.41 6.27 20.32
C THR A 369 5.51 6.93 19.28
N VAL A 370 4.25 6.51 19.20
CA VAL A 370 3.26 7.11 18.30
C VAL A 370 2.97 8.54 18.70
N ASP A 371 2.77 8.82 19.98
CA ASP A 371 2.56 10.17 20.51
C ASP A 371 3.68 11.12 20.10
N TRP A 372 4.93 10.67 20.25
CA TRP A 372 6.10 11.42 19.85
C TRP A 372 6.10 11.70 18.34
N VAL A 373 5.89 10.69 17.49
CA VAL A 373 5.88 10.89 16.02
C VAL A 373 4.77 11.86 15.61
N LEU A 374 3.56 11.70 16.13
CA LEU A 374 2.42 12.54 15.77
C LEU A 374 2.59 13.98 16.25
N THR A 375 3.39 14.20 17.29
CA THR A 375 3.68 15.54 17.83
C THR A 375 4.88 16.20 17.16
N ARG A 376 5.94 15.45 16.84
CA ARG A 376 7.24 15.99 16.43
C ARG A 376 7.53 15.85 14.94
N CYS A 377 6.94 14.87 14.27
CA CYS A 377 7.26 14.53 12.88
C CYS A 377 6.12 14.80 11.89
N ARG A 378 5.07 15.51 12.33
CA ARG A 378 3.98 15.95 11.45
C ARG A 378 4.39 17.16 10.62
N CYS A 379 4.06 17.11 9.34
CA CYS A 379 4.27 18.20 8.40
C CYS A 379 3.09 19.19 8.48
N ASN A 380 3.32 20.44 8.07
CA ASN A 380 2.30 21.52 8.08
C ASN A 380 0.98 21.14 7.38
N HIS A 381 1.04 20.27 6.37
CA HIS A 381 -0.10 19.81 5.58
C HIS A 381 -0.80 18.57 6.17
N GLY A 382 -0.45 18.14 7.39
CA GLY A 382 -1.03 16.98 8.08
C GLY A 382 -0.41 15.62 7.74
N ASN A 383 0.50 15.55 6.75
CA ASN A 383 1.24 14.32 6.44
C ASN A 383 2.30 14.01 7.52
N ILE A 384 2.89 12.81 7.47
CA ILE A 384 4.02 12.41 8.32
C ILE A 384 5.29 12.41 7.47
N ALA A 385 6.39 12.91 8.04
CA ALA A 385 7.69 12.94 7.38
C ALA A 385 8.19 11.53 7.01
N SER A 386 9.12 11.45 6.05
CA SER A 386 9.72 10.17 5.65
C SER A 386 10.63 9.57 6.72
N SER A 387 11.34 10.45 7.45
CA SER A 387 12.30 10.17 8.52
C SER A 387 12.32 11.35 9.50
N VAL A 388 12.90 11.17 10.68
CA VAL A 388 12.98 12.17 11.75
C VAL A 388 13.60 13.49 11.26
N ASP A 389 14.73 13.42 10.56
CA ASP A 389 15.47 14.62 10.09
C ASP A 389 15.08 15.10 8.68
N SER A 390 13.97 14.60 8.14
CA SER A 390 13.59 14.87 6.75
C SER A 390 13.26 16.35 6.52
N ARG A 391 14.03 16.98 5.62
CA ARG A 391 13.81 18.35 5.14
C ARG A 391 12.85 18.44 3.95
N SER A 392 12.42 17.30 3.42
CA SER A 392 11.62 17.17 2.19
C SER A 392 10.18 17.72 2.26
N GLY A 393 9.74 18.23 3.42
CA GLY A 393 8.44 18.88 3.58
C GLY A 393 7.21 17.94 3.56
N GLY A 394 7.41 16.62 3.60
CA GLY A 394 6.30 15.66 3.64
C GLY A 394 5.58 15.48 2.31
N ASN A 395 6.34 15.45 1.21
CA ASN A 395 5.80 15.31 -0.14
C ASN A 395 5.32 13.88 -0.46
N LEU A 396 5.86 12.87 0.22
CA LEU A 396 5.55 11.46 -0.02
C LEU A 396 4.27 11.05 0.70
N VAL A 397 3.24 10.66 -0.05
CA VAL A 397 1.96 10.14 0.48
C VAL A 397 1.84 8.67 0.07
N HIS A 398 2.83 7.89 0.51
CA HIS A 398 3.08 6.52 0.06
C HIS A 398 2.94 5.55 1.23
N TRP A 399 2.74 4.25 0.94
CA TRP A 399 2.79 3.23 1.98
C TRP A 399 4.20 3.17 2.60
N CYS A 400 5.25 3.18 1.77
CA CYS A 400 6.63 3.18 2.26
C CYS A 400 6.97 4.40 3.11
N HIS A 401 6.42 5.58 2.77
CA HIS A 401 6.68 6.86 3.46
C HIS A 401 5.44 7.76 3.46
N GLY A 402 4.96 8.11 4.65
CA GLY A 402 3.88 9.08 4.87
C GLY A 402 2.53 8.47 5.27
N ALA A 403 1.46 9.24 5.10
CA ALA A 403 0.13 8.98 5.65
C ALA A 403 -0.43 7.59 5.29
N THR A 404 -0.24 7.15 4.04
CA THR A 404 -0.77 5.88 3.53
C THR A 404 -0.27 4.68 4.34
N GLY A 405 1.01 4.68 4.77
CA GLY A 405 1.57 3.63 5.62
C GLY A 405 1.21 3.73 7.10
N TRP A 406 0.95 4.95 7.58
CA TRP A 406 0.60 5.19 8.98
C TRP A 406 -0.86 4.85 9.32
N ILE A 407 -1.79 4.96 8.36
CA ILE A 407 -3.18 4.57 8.54
C ILE A 407 -3.32 3.11 9.05
N PRO A 408 -2.79 2.08 8.36
CA PRO A 408 -2.89 0.71 8.86
C PRO A 408 -2.15 0.50 10.19
N ALA A 409 -1.02 1.18 10.43
CA ALA A 409 -0.32 1.12 11.71
C ALA A 409 -1.17 1.65 12.88
N LEU A 410 -1.81 2.81 12.71
CA LEU A 410 -2.68 3.41 13.72
C LEU A 410 -3.98 2.61 13.94
N ILE A 411 -4.56 2.04 12.89
CA ILE A 411 -5.69 1.10 13.03
C ILE A 411 -5.27 -0.10 13.89
N ARG A 412 -4.09 -0.67 13.62
CA ARG A 412 -3.60 -1.84 14.36
C ARG A 412 -3.33 -1.50 15.82
N LEU A 413 -2.75 -0.34 16.10
CA LEU A 413 -2.59 0.19 17.45
C LEU A 413 -3.95 0.38 18.13
N SER A 414 -4.91 1.04 17.46
CA SER A 414 -6.27 1.27 17.97
C SER A 414 -6.95 -0.04 18.40
N ASN A 415 -6.86 -1.08 17.55
CA ASN A 415 -7.40 -2.40 17.86
C ASN A 415 -6.71 -3.04 19.08
N THR A 416 -5.40 -2.86 19.22
CA THR A 416 -4.62 -3.37 20.36
C THR A 416 -4.99 -2.65 21.66
N ILE A 417 -5.18 -1.33 21.61
CA ILE A 417 -5.68 -0.52 22.73
C ILE A 417 -7.10 -0.98 23.13
N ALA A 418 -7.98 -1.22 22.16
CA ALA A 418 -9.34 -1.68 22.42
C ALA A 418 -9.38 -3.10 23.04
N LEU A 419 -8.42 -3.96 22.66
CA LEU A 419 -8.25 -5.29 23.21
C LEU A 419 -7.77 -5.24 24.67
N LEU A 420 -6.65 -4.57 24.94
CA LEU A 420 -6.00 -4.57 26.26
C LEU A 420 -6.58 -3.55 27.25
N LYS A 421 -7.30 -2.54 26.74
CA LYS A 421 -7.91 -1.45 27.53
C LYS A 421 -6.97 -0.88 28.61
N PRO A 422 -5.76 -0.41 28.22
CA PRO A 422 -4.83 0.19 29.19
C PRO A 422 -5.46 1.43 29.83
N ARG A 423 -4.91 1.87 30.97
CA ARG A 423 -5.39 3.08 31.67
C ARG A 423 -5.44 4.27 30.71
N GLY A 424 -6.60 4.92 30.61
CA GLY A 424 -6.83 6.08 29.74
C GLY A 424 -7.19 5.72 28.29
N TYR A 425 -7.50 4.45 27.98
CA TYR A 425 -7.92 4.06 26.64
C TYR A 425 -9.15 4.86 26.13
N GLU A 426 -10.01 5.32 27.02
CA GLU A 426 -11.20 6.11 26.71
C GLU A 426 -10.88 7.48 26.08
N THR A 427 -9.69 8.03 26.37
CA THR A 427 -9.20 9.28 25.75
C THR A 427 -8.27 9.02 24.57
N LEU A 428 -7.51 7.92 24.61
CA LEU A 428 -6.60 7.52 23.55
C LEU A 428 -7.34 7.13 22.27
N LEU A 429 -8.40 6.31 22.35
CA LEU A 429 -9.12 5.83 21.16
C LEU A 429 -9.75 6.98 20.34
N PRO A 430 -10.48 7.96 20.93
CA PRO A 430 -10.98 9.11 20.18
C PRO A 430 -9.87 9.94 19.54
N ARG A 431 -8.73 10.10 20.22
CA ARG A 431 -7.58 10.81 19.67
C ARG A 431 -7.02 10.11 18.44
N ILE A 432 -6.75 8.80 18.52
CA ILE A 432 -6.27 8.01 17.38
C ILE A 432 -7.28 8.06 16.22
N SER A 433 -8.59 8.03 16.51
CA SER A 433 -9.63 8.20 15.50
C SER A 433 -9.54 9.55 14.77
N GLY A 434 -9.27 10.65 15.49
CA GLY A 434 -9.05 11.96 14.87
C GLY A 434 -7.81 12.02 13.99
N GLU A 435 -6.73 11.36 14.42
CA GLU A 435 -5.48 11.25 13.63
C GLU A 435 -5.69 10.43 12.35
N LEU A 436 -6.47 9.35 12.42
CA LEU A 436 -6.87 8.54 11.26
C LEU A 436 -7.69 9.35 10.25
N ASP A 437 -8.63 10.17 10.70
CA ASP A 437 -9.42 11.06 9.84
C ASP A 437 -8.51 12.06 9.10
N GLY A 438 -7.62 12.73 9.84
CA GLY A 438 -6.67 13.68 9.27
C GLY A 438 -5.72 13.05 8.23
N LEU A 439 -5.17 11.86 8.52
CA LEU A 439 -4.35 11.12 7.57
C LEU A 439 -5.16 10.66 6.34
N GLY A 440 -6.41 10.21 6.53
CA GLY A 440 -7.32 9.86 5.44
C GLY A 440 -7.62 11.04 4.51
N GLU A 441 -7.76 12.25 5.06
CA GLU A 441 -7.89 13.48 4.27
C GLU A 441 -6.63 13.77 3.44
N VAL A 442 -5.44 13.55 4.00
CA VAL A 442 -4.18 13.67 3.25
C VAL A 442 -4.13 12.70 2.08
N VAL A 443 -4.44 11.42 2.32
CA VAL A 443 -4.47 10.38 1.27
C VAL A 443 -5.51 10.71 0.21
N TYR A 444 -6.71 11.14 0.60
CA TYR A 444 -7.75 11.49 -0.37
C TYR A 444 -7.34 12.66 -1.28
N ARG A 445 -6.71 13.71 -0.71
CA ARG A 445 -6.32 14.91 -1.48
C ARG A 445 -5.07 14.73 -2.33
N ARG A 446 -4.15 13.85 -1.92
CA ARG A 446 -2.79 13.77 -2.49
C ARG A 446 -2.34 12.36 -2.90
N GLY A 447 -3.12 11.33 -2.61
CA GLY A 447 -2.79 9.92 -2.84
C GLY A 447 -3.15 9.40 -4.23
N LEU A 448 -3.68 10.23 -5.14
CA LEU A 448 -3.88 9.85 -6.54
C LEU A 448 -2.56 10.00 -7.32
N LEU A 449 -1.62 9.10 -7.04
CA LEU A 449 -0.22 9.15 -7.47
C LEU A 449 -0.02 8.75 -8.94
N ALA A 450 -0.65 9.47 -9.87
CA ALA A 450 -0.69 9.14 -11.29
C ALA A 450 0.69 9.12 -12.01
N GLU A 451 1.75 9.60 -11.37
CA GLU A 451 3.12 9.63 -11.92
C GLU A 451 4.06 8.61 -11.27
N LYS A 452 3.54 7.71 -10.41
CA LYS A 452 4.34 6.75 -9.63
C LYS A 452 3.96 5.28 -9.84
N GLY A 453 2.88 5.02 -10.59
CA GLY A 453 2.43 3.67 -10.90
C GLY A 453 1.15 3.25 -10.17
N ALA A 454 0.82 1.97 -10.29
CA ALA A 454 -0.44 1.40 -9.79
C ALA A 454 -0.29 0.51 -8.55
N GLY A 455 0.95 0.20 -8.15
CA GLY A 455 1.26 -0.73 -7.07
C GLY A 455 0.89 -0.26 -5.65
N LEU A 456 1.19 -1.13 -4.68
CA LEU A 456 0.90 -0.90 -3.27
C LEU A 456 1.91 0.01 -2.56
N CYS A 457 3.18 0.03 -2.95
CA CYS A 457 4.22 0.74 -2.21
C CYS A 457 4.04 2.27 -2.27
N HIS A 458 3.92 2.79 -3.49
CA HIS A 458 3.85 4.23 -3.75
C HIS A 458 2.99 4.53 -4.99
N GLY A 459 1.95 3.73 -5.22
CA GLY A 459 1.00 3.91 -6.32
C GLY A 459 -0.44 4.14 -5.83
N VAL A 460 -1.36 4.31 -6.78
CA VAL A 460 -2.80 4.47 -6.46
C VAL A 460 -3.38 3.25 -5.74
N GLY A 461 -2.83 2.05 -5.96
CA GLY A 461 -3.22 0.83 -5.25
C GLY A 461 -3.08 0.99 -3.74
N GLY A 462 -1.88 1.36 -3.26
CA GLY A 462 -1.63 1.56 -1.83
C GLY A 462 -2.54 2.62 -1.18
N SER A 463 -2.76 3.75 -1.87
CA SER A 463 -3.68 4.79 -1.41
C SER A 463 -5.13 4.30 -1.32
N THR A 464 -5.57 3.50 -2.30
CA THR A 464 -6.90 2.85 -2.27
C THR A 464 -7.04 1.97 -1.05
N MET A 465 -6.04 1.12 -0.80
CA MET A 465 -6.02 0.19 0.33
C MET A 465 -6.10 0.90 1.68
N ALA A 466 -5.43 2.04 1.85
CA ALA A 466 -5.54 2.84 3.06
C ALA A 466 -6.97 3.40 3.27
N LEU A 467 -7.63 3.83 2.20
CA LEU A 467 -9.03 4.31 2.27
C LEU A 467 -10.01 3.17 2.56
N VAL A 468 -9.80 1.97 2.00
CA VAL A 468 -10.59 0.78 2.36
C VAL A 468 -10.38 0.42 3.83
N ALA A 469 -9.13 0.45 4.31
CA ALA A 469 -8.83 0.16 5.72
C ALA A 469 -9.54 1.12 6.67
N LEU A 470 -9.58 2.42 6.35
CA LEU A 470 -10.36 3.41 7.11
C LEU A 470 -11.85 3.07 7.13
N TYR A 471 -12.45 2.72 5.99
CA TYR A 471 -13.85 2.32 5.95
C TYR A 471 -14.12 1.10 6.83
N CYS A 472 -13.30 0.05 6.71
CA CYS A 472 -13.50 -1.16 7.46
C CYS A 472 -13.32 -0.93 8.98
N HIS A 473 -12.45 0.02 9.39
CA HIS A 473 -12.25 0.36 10.79
C HIS A 473 -13.34 1.28 11.37
N THR A 474 -13.70 2.36 10.66
CA THR A 474 -14.59 3.40 11.21
C THR A 474 -16.05 3.21 10.81
N ASN A 475 -16.33 2.38 9.81
CA ASN A 475 -17.65 2.20 9.21
C ASN A 475 -18.24 3.48 8.58
N GLU A 476 -17.42 4.52 8.33
CA GLU A 476 -17.87 5.76 7.71
C GLU A 476 -17.90 5.65 6.18
N GLU A 477 -19.09 5.71 5.60
CA GLU A 477 -19.33 5.59 4.15
C GLU A 477 -18.53 6.56 3.27
N LYS A 478 -18.07 7.69 3.83
CA LYS A 478 -17.20 8.63 3.11
C LYS A 478 -15.90 7.96 2.64
N TRP A 479 -15.34 7.05 3.43
CA TRP A 479 -14.11 6.34 3.09
C TRP A 479 -14.33 5.32 1.99
N LEU A 480 -15.42 4.55 2.05
CA LEU A 480 -15.80 3.63 0.98
C LEU A 480 -16.05 4.37 -0.33
N HIS A 481 -16.77 5.48 -0.29
CA HIS A 481 -17.00 6.30 -1.47
C HIS A 481 -15.68 6.73 -2.14
N ARG A 482 -14.70 7.19 -1.34
CA ARG A 482 -13.39 7.62 -1.83
C ARG A 482 -12.56 6.44 -2.38
N ALA A 483 -12.54 5.32 -1.66
CA ALA A 483 -11.88 4.09 -2.11
C ALA A 483 -12.43 3.63 -3.47
N LYS A 484 -13.74 3.65 -3.67
CA LYS A 484 -14.37 3.31 -4.95
C LYS A 484 -13.90 4.17 -6.12
N GLN A 485 -13.68 5.47 -5.90
CA GLN A 485 -13.15 6.35 -6.95
C GLN A 485 -11.70 6.00 -7.31
N PHE A 486 -10.87 5.74 -6.31
CA PHE A 486 -9.47 5.37 -6.51
C PHE A 486 -9.36 3.99 -7.17
N ALA A 487 -10.17 3.02 -6.74
CA ALA A 487 -10.25 1.69 -7.34
C ALA A 487 -10.68 1.74 -8.80
N LEU A 488 -11.68 2.55 -9.14
CA LEU A 488 -12.09 2.74 -10.54
C LEU A 488 -10.96 3.32 -11.38
N PHE A 489 -10.24 4.32 -10.85
CA PHE A 489 -9.07 4.89 -11.53
C PHE A 489 -7.96 3.84 -11.72
N ALA A 490 -7.65 3.06 -10.68
CA ALA A 490 -6.70 1.95 -10.76
C ALA A 490 -7.14 0.89 -11.79
N GLY A 491 -8.44 0.61 -11.89
CA GLY A 491 -8.99 -0.31 -12.89
C GLY A 491 -8.86 0.19 -14.33
N GLN A 492 -9.11 1.48 -14.56
CA GLN A 492 -9.07 2.08 -15.90
C GLN A 492 -7.65 2.34 -16.39
N TYR A 493 -6.75 2.78 -15.51
CA TYR A 493 -5.42 3.25 -15.89
C TYR A 493 -4.28 2.39 -15.34
N GLY A 494 -4.56 1.40 -14.49
CA GLY A 494 -3.56 0.62 -13.78
C GLY A 494 -2.53 0.00 -14.70
N ARG A 495 -2.95 -0.59 -15.82
CA ARG A 495 -2.03 -1.16 -16.81
C ARG A 495 -1.06 -0.10 -17.37
N TRP A 496 -1.60 1.01 -17.86
CA TRP A 496 -0.79 2.09 -18.42
C TRP A 496 0.16 2.70 -17.37
N LEU A 497 -0.33 2.93 -16.16
CA LEU A 497 0.46 3.44 -15.04
C LEU A 497 1.62 2.50 -14.72
N SER A 498 1.35 1.21 -14.63
CA SER A 498 2.37 0.21 -14.34
C SER A 498 3.39 0.09 -15.47
N GLU A 499 2.96 -0.02 -16.73
CA GLU A 499 3.87 -0.13 -17.88
C GLU A 499 4.68 1.16 -18.13
N SER A 500 4.18 2.31 -17.69
CA SER A 500 4.84 3.61 -17.93
C SER A 500 5.79 4.05 -16.82
N PHE A 501 5.58 3.61 -15.58
CA PHE A 501 6.25 4.18 -14.41
C PHE A 501 6.83 3.16 -13.42
N ALA A 502 6.40 1.90 -13.44
CA ALA A 502 6.92 0.90 -12.52
C ALA A 502 8.08 0.12 -13.14
N ASP A 503 9.13 -0.11 -12.35
CA ASP A 503 10.28 -0.93 -12.77
C ASP A 503 9.86 -2.38 -12.99
N ARG A 504 8.91 -2.87 -12.18
CA ARG A 504 8.28 -4.19 -12.33
C ARG A 504 6.78 -4.03 -12.57
N PRO A 505 6.35 -3.80 -13.83
CA PRO A 505 4.96 -3.45 -14.18
C PRO A 505 3.88 -4.43 -13.74
N TYR A 506 4.21 -5.70 -13.51
CA TYR A 506 3.23 -6.72 -13.13
C TYR A 506 3.35 -7.15 -11.66
N SER A 507 4.27 -6.56 -10.91
CA SER A 507 4.46 -6.89 -9.50
C SER A 507 3.31 -6.44 -8.61
N LEU A 508 3.29 -6.94 -7.37
CA LEU A 508 2.32 -6.55 -6.35
C LEU A 508 2.60 -5.14 -5.81
N TYR A 509 3.85 -4.83 -5.43
CA TYR A 509 4.15 -3.57 -4.75
C TYR A 509 4.45 -2.38 -5.67
N GLU A 510 4.82 -2.59 -6.93
CA GLU A 510 5.06 -1.48 -7.89
C GLU A 510 4.02 -1.46 -9.02
N GLY A 511 3.56 -2.65 -9.41
CA GLY A 511 2.85 -2.88 -10.65
C GLY A 511 1.36 -3.18 -10.53
N LEU A 512 0.87 -3.91 -11.54
CA LEU A 512 -0.53 -4.20 -11.78
C LEU A 512 -1.16 -5.09 -10.70
N GLY A 513 -0.36 -5.95 -10.05
CA GLY A 513 -0.83 -6.79 -8.94
C GLY A 513 -1.41 -5.95 -7.80
N GLY A 514 -0.80 -4.80 -7.50
CA GLY A 514 -1.30 -3.88 -6.48
C GLY A 514 -2.60 -3.19 -6.87
N ALA A 515 -2.80 -2.89 -8.15
CA ALA A 515 -4.06 -2.36 -8.66
C ALA A 515 -5.20 -3.39 -8.54
N VAL A 516 -4.92 -4.66 -8.86
CA VAL A 516 -5.87 -5.76 -8.69
C VAL A 516 -6.26 -5.93 -7.23
N ALA A 517 -5.28 -6.00 -6.32
CA ALA A 517 -5.52 -6.11 -4.88
C ALA A 517 -6.37 -4.94 -4.34
N ALA A 518 -6.14 -3.72 -4.84
CA ALA A 518 -6.92 -2.54 -4.48
C ALA A 518 -8.40 -2.63 -4.91
N ILE A 519 -8.65 -3.11 -6.13
CA ILE A 519 -10.02 -3.27 -6.64
C ILE A 519 -10.73 -4.39 -5.88
N GLU A 520 -10.03 -5.49 -5.65
CA GLU A 520 -10.51 -6.62 -4.87
C GLU A 520 -10.96 -6.21 -3.46
N ALA A 521 -10.07 -5.56 -2.70
CA ALA A 521 -10.38 -5.10 -1.35
C ALA A 521 -11.58 -4.15 -1.33
N THR A 522 -11.72 -3.30 -2.36
CA THR A 522 -12.86 -2.40 -2.51
C THR A 522 -14.15 -3.16 -2.76
N LEU A 523 -14.14 -4.18 -3.64
CA LEU A 523 -15.29 -5.05 -3.92
C LEU A 523 -15.70 -5.84 -2.67
N ALA A 524 -14.74 -6.41 -1.94
CA ALA A 524 -14.99 -7.09 -0.67
C ALA A 524 -15.69 -6.15 0.34
N ALA A 525 -15.18 -4.92 0.49
CA ALA A 525 -15.78 -3.90 1.35
C ALA A 525 -17.20 -3.51 0.91
N MET A 526 -17.45 -3.38 -0.40
CA MET A 526 -18.80 -3.11 -0.95
C MET A 526 -19.80 -4.24 -0.61
N ARG A 527 -19.33 -5.48 -0.54
CA ARG A 527 -20.11 -6.66 -0.14
C ARG A 527 -20.24 -6.85 1.37
N GLY A 528 -19.75 -5.88 2.16
CA GLY A 528 -19.81 -5.91 3.62
C GLY A 528 -18.72 -6.76 4.29
N GLN A 529 -17.74 -7.27 3.55
CA GLN A 529 -16.59 -7.96 4.14
C GLN A 529 -15.60 -6.93 4.68
N LYS A 530 -15.58 -6.75 6.01
CA LYS A 530 -14.85 -5.66 6.70
C LYS A 530 -13.62 -6.13 7.49
N ASN A 531 -13.01 -7.25 7.12
CA ASN A 531 -11.82 -7.73 7.80
C ASN A 531 -10.61 -6.82 7.50
N VAL A 532 -10.44 -5.79 8.33
CA VAL A 532 -9.42 -4.73 8.21
C VAL A 532 -7.99 -5.31 8.23
N THR A 533 -7.80 -6.43 8.92
CA THR A 533 -6.50 -6.99 9.26
C THR A 533 -5.82 -7.77 8.12
N GLN A 534 -6.48 -7.85 6.97
CA GLN A 534 -6.08 -8.68 5.83
C GLN A 534 -6.07 -7.89 4.51
N LEU A 535 -6.31 -6.57 4.59
CA LEU A 535 -6.48 -5.77 3.38
C LEU A 535 -5.15 -5.67 2.64
N PHE A 536 -4.06 -5.21 3.27
CA PHE A 536 -2.76 -5.06 2.58
C PHE A 536 -2.04 -6.42 2.42
N PRO A 537 -1.92 -6.98 1.21
CA PRO A 537 -1.28 -8.29 1.04
C PRO A 537 0.21 -8.20 1.38
N GLY A 538 0.65 -9.00 2.35
CA GLY A 538 2.02 -9.00 2.86
C GLY A 538 2.32 -7.96 3.96
N PHE A 539 1.31 -7.19 4.40
CA PHE A 539 1.40 -6.22 5.50
C PHE A 539 0.19 -6.32 6.42
#